data_AF-A0A9Q4ZIM8-F1
#
_entry.id   AF-A0A9Q4ZIM8-F1
#
_cell.length_a   1.000
_cell.length_b   1.000
_cell.length_c   1.000
_cell.angle_alpha   90.00
_cell.angle_beta   90.00
_cell.angle_gamma   90.00
#
_symmetry.space_group_name_H-M   'P 1'
#
loop_
_entity.id
_entity.type
_entity.pdbx_description
1 polymer ?
#
loop_
_entity_poly.entity_id
_entity_poly.type
_entity_poly.pdbx_seq_one_letter_code
_entity_poly.pdbx_strand_id
1 'polypeptide(L)'
;METELPRGQVAPEPWKSAMEKAGAISPKTKQASMNALARMCGVHSTTIQRIIDRRTGARGVEADTIQKIADALQEPPSVVAGWIGQVWGENEPYVPPKEADMLGPRERKALNEIIRSMAALQRETKAG
;
A
#
# COMPACT_ATOMS: atom_id res chain seq x y z
N MET A 1 -0.79 -31.38 -4.02
CA MET A 1 -0.01 -31.04 -5.23
C MET A 1 0.77 -29.77 -4.90
N GLU A 2 1.94 -29.93 -4.29
CA GLU A 2 2.79 -28.82 -3.87
C GLU A 2 3.56 -28.33 -5.10
N THR A 3 3.20 -27.15 -5.60
CA THR A 3 3.97 -26.46 -6.63
C THR A 3 5.09 -25.68 -5.97
N GLU A 4 6.19 -26.36 -5.64
CA GLU A 4 7.48 -25.70 -5.48
C GLU A 4 7.91 -25.13 -6.83
N LEU A 5 7.76 -23.82 -6.99
CA LEU A 5 8.30 -23.08 -8.13
C LEU A 5 9.82 -22.91 -7.95
N PRO A 6 10.63 -23.08 -9.01
CA PRO A 6 12.08 -23.10 -8.92
C PRO A 6 12.64 -21.76 -8.41
N ARG A 7 13.67 -21.84 -7.55
CA ARG A 7 14.42 -20.68 -7.04
C ARG A 7 15.05 -19.92 -8.21
N GLY A 8 14.46 -18.79 -8.58
CA GLY A 8 14.90 -17.96 -9.71
C GLY A 8 13.79 -17.28 -10.50
N GLN A 9 12.54 -17.31 -10.03
CA GLN A 9 11.42 -16.70 -10.73
C GLN A 9 11.59 -15.17 -10.82
N VAL A 10 11.70 -14.68 -12.05
CA VAL A 10 11.65 -13.25 -12.37
C VAL A 10 10.30 -12.71 -11.89
N ALA A 11 10.30 -11.54 -11.25
CA ALA A 11 9.04 -10.91 -10.82
C ALA A 11 8.10 -10.73 -12.04
N PRO A 12 6.78 -10.88 -11.87
CA PRO A 12 5.82 -10.61 -12.94
C PRO A 12 5.72 -9.10 -13.21
N GLU A 13 5.16 -8.72 -14.36
CA GLU A 13 4.73 -7.33 -14.54
C GLU A 13 3.50 -7.03 -13.67
N PRO A 14 3.35 -5.80 -13.15
CA PRO A 14 4.20 -4.61 -13.34
C PRO A 14 5.42 -4.52 -12.38
N TRP A 15 5.57 -5.48 -11.47
CA TRP A 15 6.62 -5.47 -10.44
C TRP A 15 8.03 -5.49 -11.01
N LYS A 16 8.24 -6.25 -12.09
CA LYS A 16 9.54 -6.36 -12.76
C LYS A 16 10.06 -5.00 -13.22
N SER A 17 9.28 -4.30 -14.03
CA SER A 17 9.65 -2.98 -14.56
C SER A 17 9.91 -1.98 -13.43
N ALA A 18 9.07 -1.97 -12.40
CA ALA A 18 9.25 -1.10 -11.23
C ALA A 18 10.52 -1.43 -10.44
N MET A 19 10.82 -2.71 -10.21
CA MET A 19 12.05 -3.16 -9.54
C MET A 19 13.31 -2.78 -10.32
N GLU A 20 13.29 -2.94 -11.65
CA GLU A 20 14.42 -2.56 -12.50
C GLU A 20 14.66 -1.05 -12.49
N LYS A 21 13.59 -0.25 -12.61
CA LYS A 21 13.63 1.22 -12.52
C LYS A 21 14.16 1.69 -11.17
N ALA A 22 13.72 1.09 -10.07
CA ALA A 22 14.13 1.43 -8.72
C ALA A 22 15.53 0.89 -8.33
N GLY A 23 16.16 0.07 -9.17
CA GLY A 23 17.46 -0.54 -8.88
C GLY A 23 17.39 -1.75 -7.94
N ALA A 24 16.21 -2.31 -7.70
CA ALA A 24 15.99 -3.53 -6.94
C ALA A 24 16.40 -4.79 -7.74
N ILE A 25 17.67 -4.84 -8.13
CA ILE A 25 18.24 -5.87 -9.00
C ILE A 25 19.21 -6.79 -8.25
N SER A 26 19.30 -8.05 -8.69
CA SER A 26 20.30 -8.99 -8.20
C SER A 26 21.68 -8.66 -8.77
N PRO A 27 22.75 -8.57 -7.94
CA PRO A 27 24.10 -8.33 -8.44
C PRO A 27 24.61 -9.46 -9.33
N LYS A 28 24.12 -10.69 -9.13
CA LYS A 28 24.54 -11.90 -9.85
C LYS A 28 23.84 -12.03 -11.22
N THR A 29 22.54 -11.77 -11.28
CA THR A 29 21.73 -11.99 -12.50
C THR A 29 21.41 -10.71 -13.25
N LYS A 30 21.66 -9.53 -12.66
CA LYS A 30 21.33 -8.20 -13.23
C LYS A 30 19.85 -8.03 -13.60
N GLN A 31 18.97 -8.81 -12.96
CA GLN A 31 17.52 -8.79 -13.16
C GLN A 31 16.80 -8.38 -11.88
N ALA A 32 15.53 -7.96 -12.00
CA ALA A 32 14.62 -7.71 -10.88
C ALA A 32 14.69 -8.81 -9.82
N SER A 33 14.82 -8.42 -8.55
CA SER A 33 15.03 -9.38 -7.46
C SER A 33 14.18 -9.04 -6.23
N MET A 34 13.33 -9.98 -5.83
CA MET A 34 12.52 -9.88 -4.61
C MET A 34 13.39 -9.74 -3.34
N ASN A 35 14.56 -10.37 -3.30
CA ASN A 35 15.50 -10.23 -2.19
C ASN A 35 16.17 -8.85 -2.17
N ALA A 36 16.41 -8.25 -3.34
CA ALA A 36 16.90 -6.87 -3.41
C ALA A 36 15.82 -5.90 -2.93
N LEU A 37 14.57 -6.06 -3.40
CA LEU A 37 13.44 -5.26 -2.95
C LEU A 37 13.23 -5.37 -1.44
N ALA A 38 13.20 -6.60 -0.89
CA ALA A 38 13.06 -6.87 0.53
C ALA A 38 14.09 -6.10 1.39
N ARG A 39 15.35 -6.06 0.94
CA ARG A 39 16.40 -5.28 1.63
C ARG A 39 16.17 -3.78 1.51
N MET A 40 15.69 -3.30 0.37
CA MET A 40 15.42 -1.87 0.17
C MET A 40 14.27 -1.35 1.02
N CYS A 41 13.17 -2.09 1.13
CA CYS A 41 12.00 -1.67 1.91
C CYS A 41 12.03 -2.12 3.38
N GLY A 42 13.03 -2.90 3.80
CA GLY A 42 13.12 -3.43 5.16
C GLY A 42 12.03 -4.44 5.52
N VAL A 43 11.44 -5.09 4.51
CA VAL A 43 10.39 -6.10 4.66
C VAL A 43 10.98 -7.49 4.39
N HIS A 44 10.56 -8.50 5.16
CA HIS A 44 11.08 -9.86 4.99
C HIS A 44 10.78 -10.39 3.57
N SER A 45 11.73 -11.11 2.96
CA SER A 45 11.62 -11.58 1.57
C SER A 45 10.42 -12.50 1.34
N THR A 46 10.05 -13.33 2.31
CA THR A 46 8.85 -14.18 2.22
C THR A 46 7.56 -13.35 2.23
N THR A 47 7.54 -12.20 2.90
CA THR A 47 6.40 -11.28 2.87
C THR A 47 6.29 -10.65 1.49
N ILE A 48 7.39 -10.15 0.92
CA ILE A 48 7.41 -9.62 -0.45
C ILE A 48 6.93 -10.66 -1.46
N GLN A 49 7.41 -11.90 -1.35
CA GLN A 49 6.98 -12.96 -2.24
C GLN A 49 5.48 -13.25 -2.10
N ARG A 50 4.94 -13.32 -0.88
CA ARG A 50 3.50 -13.51 -0.65
C ARG A 50 2.66 -12.37 -1.21
N ILE A 51 3.15 -11.13 -1.13
CA ILE A 51 2.47 -9.94 -1.67
C ILE A 51 2.42 -10.02 -3.20
N ILE A 52 3.56 -10.27 -3.84
CA ILE A 52 3.68 -10.33 -5.31
C ILE A 52 2.87 -11.50 -5.87
N ASP A 53 2.92 -12.66 -5.20
CA ASP A 53 2.15 -13.86 -5.59
C ASP A 53 0.66 -13.76 -5.24
N ARG A 54 0.21 -12.62 -4.66
CA ARG A 54 -1.16 -12.39 -4.18
C ARG A 54 -1.68 -13.47 -3.22
N ARG A 55 -0.78 -14.02 -2.38
CA ARG A 55 -1.07 -15.02 -1.33
C ARG A 55 -1.34 -14.39 0.03
N THR A 56 -1.51 -13.08 0.07
CA THR A 56 -2.05 -12.36 1.22
C THR A 56 -3.55 -12.66 1.29
N GLY A 57 -3.99 -13.30 2.36
CA GLY A 57 -5.38 -13.73 2.53
C GLY A 57 -6.35 -12.55 2.58
N ALA A 58 -7.61 -12.80 2.95
CA ALA A 58 -8.71 -11.82 2.93
C ALA A 58 -8.46 -10.49 3.68
N ARG A 59 -7.47 -10.44 4.58
CA ARG A 59 -7.07 -9.22 5.31
C ARG A 59 -6.25 -8.22 4.47
N GLY A 60 -5.71 -8.64 3.33
CA GLY A 60 -4.83 -7.80 2.52
C GLY A 60 -3.47 -7.55 3.17
N VAL A 61 -2.80 -6.48 2.72
CA VAL A 61 -1.51 -6.01 3.21
C VAL A 61 -1.71 -4.75 4.04
N GLU A 62 -1.00 -4.64 5.16
CA GLU A 62 -1.03 -3.46 6.02
C GLU A 62 -0.53 -2.22 5.29
N ALA A 63 -1.13 -1.06 5.58
CA ALA A 63 -0.80 0.20 4.91
C ALA A 63 0.70 0.56 5.05
N ASP A 64 1.28 0.40 6.24
CA ASP A 64 2.71 0.64 6.48
C ASP A 64 3.61 -0.21 5.57
N THR A 65 3.23 -1.45 5.30
CA THR A 65 4.00 -2.33 4.40
C THR A 65 3.89 -1.88 2.95
N ILE A 66 2.70 -1.48 2.49
CA ILE A 66 2.52 -0.94 1.15
C ILE A 66 3.33 0.36 0.99
N GLN A 67 3.32 1.24 1.99
CA GLN A 67 4.09 2.49 1.97
C GLN A 67 5.59 2.21 1.81
N LYS A 68 6.16 1.30 2.62
CA LYS A 68 7.58 0.92 2.53
C LYS A 68 7.96 0.37 1.15
N ILE A 69 7.06 -0.41 0.54
CA ILE A 69 7.28 -0.97 -0.80
C ILE A 69 7.20 0.13 -1.86
N ALA A 70 6.22 1.03 -1.73
CA ALA A 70 6.02 2.17 -2.62
C ALA A 70 7.21 3.13 -2.62
N ASP A 71 7.70 3.49 -1.42
CA ASP A 71 8.89 4.33 -1.25
C ASP A 71 10.13 3.67 -1.89
N ALA A 72 10.31 2.37 -1.68
CA ALA A 72 11.43 1.62 -2.25
C ALA A 72 11.36 1.51 -3.78
N LEU A 73 10.15 1.44 -4.35
CA LEU A 73 9.93 1.36 -5.79
C LEU A 73 9.79 2.73 -6.47
N GLN A 74 9.76 3.82 -5.69
CA GLN A 74 9.49 5.18 -6.17
C GLN A 74 8.18 5.27 -6.94
N GLU A 75 7.16 4.56 -6.47
CA GLU A 75 5.81 4.55 -7.04
C GLU A 75 4.80 5.06 -6.00
N PRO A 76 3.66 5.62 -6.43
CA PRO A 76 2.60 5.99 -5.50
C PRO A 76 2.09 4.76 -4.75
N PRO A 77 1.85 4.84 -3.43
CA PRO A 77 1.29 3.73 -2.66
C PRO A 77 -0.05 3.21 -3.21
N SER A 78 -0.84 4.09 -3.83
CA SER A 78 -2.08 3.73 -4.54
C SER A 78 -1.88 2.81 -5.72
N VAL A 79 -0.80 3.01 -6.47
CA VAL A 79 -0.42 2.16 -7.60
C VAL A 79 -0.01 0.79 -7.09
N VAL A 80 0.84 0.74 -6.06
CA VAL A 80 1.31 -0.53 -5.46
C VAL A 80 0.17 -1.32 -4.85
N ALA A 81 -0.76 -0.67 -4.14
CA ALA A 81 -1.96 -1.32 -3.63
C ALA A 81 -2.85 -1.87 -4.77
N GLY A 82 -2.99 -1.11 -5.86
CA GLY A 82 -3.71 -1.55 -7.05
C GLY A 82 -3.13 -2.83 -7.66
N TRP A 83 -1.81 -3.00 -7.64
CA TRP A 83 -1.15 -4.22 -8.14
C TRP A 83 -1.49 -5.47 -7.34
N ILE A 84 -1.88 -5.32 -6.08
CA ILE A 84 -2.33 -6.42 -5.21
C ILE A 84 -3.85 -6.51 -5.09
N GLY A 85 -4.59 -5.72 -5.87
CA GLY A 85 -6.05 -5.68 -5.85
C GLY A 85 -6.64 -5.04 -4.60
N GLN A 86 -5.84 -4.23 -3.89
CA GLN A 86 -6.26 -3.54 -2.68
C GLN A 86 -6.51 -2.07 -2.99
N VAL A 87 -7.61 -1.53 -2.48
CA VAL A 87 -7.91 -0.11 -2.61
C VAL A 87 -7.02 0.65 -1.63
N TRP A 88 -6.23 1.59 -2.14
CA TRP A 88 -5.45 2.49 -1.31
C TRP A 88 -6.26 3.71 -0.93
N GLY A 89 -6.59 3.80 0.35
CA GLY A 89 -7.13 5.01 0.94
C GLY A 89 -6.00 5.80 1.60
N GLU A 90 -5.24 6.59 0.82
CA GLU A 90 -4.98 7.93 1.33
C GLU A 90 -6.27 8.70 1.10
N ASN A 91 -6.84 9.25 2.16
CA ASN A 91 -8.09 9.99 2.12
C ASN A 91 -8.04 10.98 0.95
N GLU A 92 -8.76 10.68 -0.13
CA GLU A 92 -9.18 11.73 -1.03
C GLU A 92 -9.80 12.81 -0.13
N PRO A 93 -9.40 14.09 -0.26
CA PRO A 93 -9.93 15.14 0.60
C PRO A 93 -11.44 15.00 0.65
N TYR A 94 -12.00 14.85 1.85
CA TYR A 94 -13.43 14.64 1.99
C TYR A 94 -14.15 15.83 1.35
N VAL A 95 -14.77 15.58 0.20
CA VAL A 95 -15.64 16.54 -0.46
C VAL A 95 -17.03 16.31 0.12
N PRO A 96 -17.58 17.25 0.89
CA PRO A 96 -18.93 17.09 1.40
C PRO A 96 -19.92 16.98 0.23
N PRO A 97 -20.98 16.16 0.35
CA PRO A 97 -21.97 16.02 -0.70
C PRO A 97 -22.73 17.34 -0.89
N LYS A 98 -23.35 17.56 -2.06
CA LYS A 98 -23.97 18.85 -2.43
C LYS A 98 -25.05 19.30 -1.44
N GLU A 99 -25.70 18.35 -0.77
CA GLU A 99 -26.69 18.57 0.29
C GLU A 99 -26.09 19.34 1.48
N ALA A 100 -24.78 19.27 1.71
CA ALA A 100 -24.11 20.04 2.74
C ALA A 100 -24.22 21.56 2.50
N ASP A 101 -24.46 22.00 1.25
CA ASP A 101 -24.70 23.41 0.93
C ASP A 101 -26.01 23.93 1.50
N MET A 102 -26.96 23.05 1.80
CA MET A 102 -28.24 23.42 2.42
C MET A 102 -28.11 23.70 3.93
N LEU A 103 -27.02 23.25 4.55
CA LEU A 103 -26.84 23.38 5.99
C LEU A 103 -26.64 24.83 6.42
N GLY A 104 -27.39 25.25 7.44
CA GLY A 104 -27.19 26.54 8.08
C GLY A 104 -25.88 26.60 8.88
N PRO A 105 -25.44 27.79 9.31
CA PRO A 105 -24.18 27.95 10.05
C PRO A 105 -24.11 27.11 11.33
N ARG A 106 -25.22 26.94 12.05
CA ARG A 106 -25.30 26.14 13.28
C ARG A 106 -25.15 24.64 13.01
N GLU A 107 -25.74 24.14 11.93
CA GLU A 107 -25.70 22.73 11.52
C GLU A 107 -24.31 22.36 11.01
N ARG A 108 -23.68 23.22 10.19
CA ARG A 108 -22.28 23.03 9.78
C ARG A 108 -21.33 23.01 10.96
N LYS A 109 -21.53 23.88 11.95
CA LYS A 109 -20.72 23.87 13.18
C LYS A 109 -20.87 22.54 13.92
N ALA A 110 -22.08 22.03 14.09
CA ALA A 110 -22.32 20.74 14.75
C ALA A 110 -21.68 19.58 13.98
N LEU A 111 -21.83 19.53 12.65
CA LEU A 111 -21.22 18.52 11.80
C LEU A 111 -19.68 18.54 11.91
N ASN A 112 -19.08 19.74 11.91
CA ASN A 112 -17.64 19.89 12.07
C ASN A 112 -17.14 19.37 13.42
N GLU A 113 -17.88 19.59 14.51
CA GLU A 113 -17.50 19.05 15.82
C GLU A 113 -17.60 17.52 15.87
N ILE A 114 -18.60 16.93 15.22
CA ILE A 114 -18.71 15.46 15.08
C ILE A 114 -17.51 14.90 14.32
N ILE A 115 -17.18 15.49 13.17
CA ILE A 115 -16.02 15.08 12.35
C ILE A 115 -14.72 15.17 13.17
N ARG A 116 -14.52 16.27 13.91
CA ARG A 116 -13.33 16.45 14.77
C ARG A 116 -13.24 15.38 15.84
N SER A 117 -14.35 15.06 16.51
CA SER A 117 -14.41 14.04 17.55
C SER A 117 -14.05 12.65 16.99
N MET A 118 -14.63 12.27 15.85
CA MET A 118 -14.31 10.99 15.19
C MET A 118 -12.85 10.90 14.75
N ALA A 119 -12.30 12.00 14.23
CA ALA A 119 -10.90 12.07 13.82
C ALA A 119 -9.93 11.97 15.01
N ALA A 120 -10.27 12.56 16.16
CA ALA A 120 -9.48 12.46 17.38
C ALA A 120 -9.38 10.99 17.86
N LEU A 121 -10.52 10.30 17.93
CA LEU A 121 -10.56 8.87 18.31
C LEU A 121 -9.72 7.99 17.39
N GLN A 122 -9.80 8.20 16.06
CA GLN A 122 -8.99 7.44 15.10
C GLN A 122 -7.49 7.71 15.24
N ARG A 123 -7.07 8.90 15.65
CA ARG A 123 -5.65 9.20 15.90
C ARG A 123 -5.14 8.44 17.11
N GLU A 124 -5.94 8.33 18.16
CA GLU A 124 -5.60 7.56 19.36
C GLU A 124 -5.48 6.06 19.04
N THR A 125 -6.40 5.50 18.24
CA THR A 125 -6.32 4.09 17.81
C THR A 125 -5.12 3.80 16.91
N LYS A 126 -4.65 4.78 16.12
CA LYS A 126 -3.47 4.61 15.24
C LYS A 126 -2.13 4.84 15.96
N ALA A 127 -2.14 5.42 17.16
CA ALA A 127 -0.93 5.74 17.92
C ALA A 127 -0.60 4.69 19.00
N GLY A 128 -1.50 3.76 19.29
CA GLY A 128 -1.28 2.60 20.16
C GLY A 128 -0.94 1.35 19.38
#